data_AF-A0A497PAI4-F1
#
_entry.id   AF-A0A497PAI4-F1
#
_cell.length_a   1.000
_cell.length_b   1.000
_cell.length_c   1.000
_cell.angle_alpha   90.00
_cell.angle_beta   90.00
_cell.angle_gamma   90.00
#
_symmetry.space_group_name_H-M   'P 1'
#
loop_
_entity.id
_entity.type
_entity.pdbx_description
1 polymer ?
#
loop_
_entity_poly.entity_id
_entity_poly.type
_entity_poly.pdbx_seq_one_letter_code
_entity_poly.pdbx_strand_id
1 'polypeptide(L)'
;MTREEVWEQAQKQHGVASLFDKECDSYIYKGIKIMKCNGVFRIFNTKMKGDFYQEITEDQYKMFEEHGFEYGVYNVMTDNLQNSLQRITNKIQLEINIRNNTRHFNALKDMRGKVLKKFLEANNYKEKLINNGKNEINI
;
A
#
# COMPACT_ATOMS: atom_id res chain seq x y z
N MET A 1 1.40 18.19 5.64
CA MET A 1 1.59 18.47 4.22
C MET A 1 0.25 18.57 3.53
N THR A 2 0.16 19.37 2.47
CA THR A 2 -1.03 19.44 1.59
C THR A 2 -1.01 18.28 0.59
N ARG A 3 -2.15 18.00 -0.04
CA ARG A 3 -2.24 17.00 -1.12
C ARG A 3 -1.39 17.38 -2.34
N GLU A 4 -1.15 18.67 -2.55
CA GLU A 4 -0.25 19.16 -3.59
C GLU A 4 1.22 18.84 -3.27
N GLU A 5 1.65 19.02 -2.02
CA GLU A 5 3.00 18.63 -1.59
C GLU A 5 3.22 17.11 -1.71
N VAL A 6 2.20 16.30 -1.35
CA VAL A 6 2.23 14.84 -1.54
C VAL A 6 2.32 14.48 -3.03
N TRP A 7 1.63 15.22 -3.90
CA TRP A 7 1.71 15.06 -5.34
C TRP A 7 3.12 15.35 -5.86
N GLU A 8 3.72 16.47 -5.48
CA GLU A 8 5.09 16.82 -5.89
C GLU A 8 6.12 15.78 -5.45
N GLN A 9 5.95 15.18 -4.28
CA GLN A 9 6.79 14.06 -3.83
C GLN A 9 6.63 12.83 -4.74
N ALA A 10 5.41 12.51 -5.15
CA ALA A 10 5.16 11.40 -6.08
C ALA A 10 5.87 11.60 -7.43
N GLN A 11 5.96 12.83 -7.93
CA GLN A 11 6.67 13.15 -9.18
C GLN A 11 8.17 12.84 -9.10
N LYS A 12 8.75 13.00 -7.90
CA LYS A 12 10.18 12.79 -7.62
C LYS A 12 10.48 11.34 -7.22
N GLN A 13 9.46 10.50 -7.03
CA GLN A 13 9.63 9.14 -6.54
C GLN A 13 10.33 8.26 -7.59
N HIS A 14 11.46 7.67 -7.22
CA HIS A 14 12.18 6.76 -8.11
C HIS A 14 11.38 5.49 -8.40
N GLY A 15 11.32 5.09 -9.68
CA GLY A 15 10.61 3.88 -10.12
C GLY A 15 9.08 4.02 -10.15
N VAL A 16 8.57 5.24 -10.13
CA VAL A 16 7.15 5.53 -10.34
C VAL A 16 6.78 5.37 -11.81
N ALA A 17 5.61 4.82 -12.09
CA ALA A 17 5.05 4.80 -13.44
C ALA A 17 4.15 6.03 -13.64
N SER A 18 4.40 6.79 -14.70
CA SER A 18 3.64 8.01 -15.02
C SER A 18 2.62 7.73 -16.12
N LEU A 19 1.40 8.22 -15.95
CA LEU A 19 0.33 8.14 -16.93
C LEU A 19 -0.28 9.53 -17.08
N PHE A 20 -0.13 10.11 -18.27
CA PHE A 20 -0.61 11.45 -18.60
C PHE A 20 -1.71 11.36 -19.63
N ASP A 21 -2.83 12.03 -19.36
CA ASP A 21 -3.95 12.22 -20.28
C ASP A 21 -4.27 13.71 -20.37
N LYS A 22 -5.08 14.13 -21.35
CA LYS A 22 -5.40 15.54 -21.62
C LYS A 22 -5.94 16.31 -20.40
N GLU A 23 -6.66 15.63 -19.52
CA GLU A 23 -7.34 16.24 -18.38
C GLU A 23 -6.79 15.76 -17.02
N CYS A 24 -5.98 14.70 -17.02
CA CYS A 24 -5.62 13.96 -15.83
C CYS A 24 -4.18 13.45 -15.91
N ASP A 25 -3.38 13.87 -14.94
CA ASP A 25 -2.06 13.30 -14.71
C ASP A 25 -2.14 12.29 -13.59
N SER A 26 -1.35 11.23 -13.65
CA SER A 26 -1.26 10.27 -12.56
C SER A 26 0.07 9.54 -12.46
N TYR A 27 0.36 9.10 -11.25
CA TYR A 27 1.57 8.37 -10.89
C TYR A 27 1.19 7.12 -10.12
N ILE A 28 1.79 5.98 -10.48
CA ILE A 28 1.55 4.70 -9.84
C ILE A 28 2.85 4.18 -9.23
N TYR A 29 2.83 3.94 -7.92
CA TYR A 29 3.94 3.36 -7.18
C TYR A 29 3.44 2.27 -6.24
N LYS A 30 4.03 1.07 -6.34
CA LYS A 30 3.74 -0.10 -5.47
C LYS A 30 2.25 -0.44 -5.28
N GLY A 31 1.43 -0.21 -6.31
CA GLY A 31 -0.01 -0.51 -6.26
C GLY A 31 -0.88 0.62 -5.69
N ILE A 32 -0.32 1.81 -5.53
CA ILE A 32 -1.03 3.04 -5.18
C ILE A 32 -0.92 4.01 -6.35
N LYS A 33 -2.04 4.56 -6.77
CA LYS A 33 -2.14 5.57 -7.82
C LYS A 33 -2.49 6.90 -7.17
N ILE A 34 -1.70 7.94 -7.39
CA ILE A 34 -2.11 9.33 -7.13
C ILE A 34 -2.45 9.99 -8.46
N MET A 35 -3.49 10.82 -8.49
CA MET A 35 -4.01 11.43 -9.70
C MET A 35 -4.38 12.90 -9.44
N LYS A 36 -4.06 13.76 -10.40
CA LYS A 36 -4.46 15.17 -10.45
C LYS A 36 -5.31 15.38 -11.69
N CYS A 37 -6.59 15.68 -11.51
CA CYS A 37 -7.52 16.02 -12.59
C CYS A 37 -8.18 17.36 -12.27
N ASN A 38 -8.10 18.34 -13.17
CA ASN A 38 -8.73 19.66 -12.98
C ASN A 38 -8.41 20.30 -11.61
N GLY A 39 -7.16 20.14 -11.13
CA GLY A 39 -6.72 20.65 -9.83
C GLY A 39 -7.12 19.81 -8.61
N VAL A 40 -7.89 18.74 -8.78
CA VAL A 40 -8.31 17.84 -7.70
C VAL A 40 -7.34 16.67 -7.59
N PHE A 41 -6.83 16.45 -6.38
CA PHE A 41 -5.93 15.36 -6.04
C PHE A 41 -6.68 14.19 -5.40
N ARG A 42 -6.49 12.98 -5.95
CA ARG A 42 -7.07 11.74 -5.40
C ARG A 42 -6.05 10.62 -5.38
N ILE A 43 -6.12 9.77 -4.37
CA ILE A 43 -5.25 8.61 -4.20
C ILE A 43 -6.10 7.34 -4.19
N PHE A 44 -5.68 6.36 -4.99
CA PHE A 44 -6.37 5.10 -5.17
C PHE A 44 -5.46 3.91 -4.84
N ASN A 45 -6.04 2.93 -4.18
CA ASN A 45 -5.50 1.61 -4.01
C ASN A 45 -5.90 0.72 -5.20
N THR A 46 -4.92 0.20 -5.93
CA THR A 46 -5.13 -0.63 -7.12
C THR A 46 -5.14 -2.14 -6.82
N LYS A 47 -5.11 -2.53 -5.54
CA LYS A 47 -4.96 -3.92 -5.09
C LYS A 47 -6.15 -4.51 -4.34
N MET A 48 -7.12 -3.70 -3.87
CA MET A 48 -8.17 -4.19 -2.97
C MET A 48 -9.39 -4.84 -3.64
N LYS A 49 -9.89 -4.31 -4.76
CA LYS A 49 -11.21 -4.70 -5.31
C LYS A 49 -11.20 -5.05 -6.80
N GLY A 50 -10.45 -6.09 -7.16
CA GLY A 50 -10.55 -6.70 -8.49
C GLY A 50 -10.30 -5.71 -9.62
N ASP A 51 -11.31 -5.51 -10.48
CA ASP A 51 -11.20 -4.77 -11.73
C ASP A 51 -11.20 -3.24 -11.58
N PHE A 52 -11.55 -2.71 -10.41
CA PHE A 52 -11.66 -1.27 -10.18
C PHE A 52 -10.73 -0.77 -9.07
N TYR A 53 -10.15 0.41 -9.30
CA TYR A 53 -9.36 1.11 -8.30
C TYR A 53 -10.29 1.69 -7.23
N GLN A 54 -9.91 1.54 -5.96
CA GLN A 54 -10.67 2.06 -4.84
C GLN A 54 -9.96 3.28 -4.28
N GLU A 55 -10.67 4.38 -4.10
CA GLU A 55 -10.12 5.54 -3.40
C GLU A 55 -9.76 5.15 -1.96
N ILE A 56 -8.62 5.65 -1.47
CA ILE A 56 -8.17 5.35 -0.11
C ILE A 56 -9.09 5.98 0.92
N THR A 57 -9.08 5.47 2.15
CA THR A 57 -9.91 6.03 3.23
C THR A 57 -9.35 7.37 3.71
N GLU A 58 -10.18 8.17 4.41
CA GLU A 58 -9.72 9.42 5.02
C GLU A 58 -8.58 9.21 6.02
N ASP A 59 -8.59 8.12 6.80
CA ASP A 59 -7.47 7.82 7.70
C ASP A 59 -6.19 7.48 6.94
N GLN A 60 -6.31 6.85 5.77
CA GLN A 60 -5.16 6.64 4.90
C GLN A 60 -4.68 7.97 4.31
N TYR A 61 -5.57 8.86 3.87
CA TYR A 61 -5.19 10.21 3.43
C TYR A 61 -4.38 10.96 4.49
N LYS A 62 -4.80 10.91 5.76
CA LYS A 62 -4.05 11.53 6.87
C LYS A 62 -2.60 11.01 6.94
N MET A 63 -2.37 9.72 6.74
CA MET A 63 -1.01 9.16 6.74
C MET A 63 -0.13 9.73 5.62
N PHE A 64 -0.71 10.04 4.44
CA PHE A 64 0.02 10.73 3.38
C PHE A 64 0.32 12.19 3.75
N GLU A 65 -0.66 12.88 4.33
CA GLU A 65 -0.55 14.30 4.70
C GLU A 65 0.40 14.50 5.89
N GLU A 66 0.49 13.55 6.82
CA GLU A 66 1.36 13.60 8.00
C GLU A 66 2.80 13.18 7.70
N HIS A 67 3.00 12.17 6.85
CA HIS A 67 4.30 11.51 6.69
C HIS A 67 4.82 11.44 5.25
N GLY A 68 4.05 11.94 4.28
CA GLY A 68 4.47 12.09 2.90
C GLY A 68 4.09 10.90 2.02
N PHE A 69 4.40 11.03 0.73
CA PHE A 69 3.96 10.10 -0.31
C PHE A 69 4.47 8.68 -0.08
N GLU A 70 5.79 8.52 0.08
CA GLU A 70 6.36 7.19 0.19
C GLU A 70 5.88 6.46 1.45
N TYR A 71 5.84 7.15 2.60
CA TYR A 71 5.28 6.56 3.81
C TYR A 71 3.82 6.13 3.62
N GLY A 72 2.99 7.01 3.09
CA GLY A 72 1.58 6.73 2.83
C GLY A 72 1.39 5.50 1.93
N VAL A 73 2.21 5.36 0.88
CA VAL A 73 2.19 4.19 0.00
C VAL A 73 2.49 2.91 0.78
N TYR A 74 3.55 2.90 1.59
CA TYR A 74 3.89 1.73 2.39
C TYR A 74 2.85 1.46 3.48
N ASN A 75 2.18 2.48 4.03
CA ASN A 75 1.11 2.31 4.98
C ASN A 75 -0.08 1.55 4.37
N VAL A 76 -0.58 2.01 3.22
CA VAL A 76 -1.67 1.33 2.51
C VAL A 76 -1.24 -0.07 2.05
N MET A 77 0.02 -0.24 1.64
CA MET A 77 0.57 -1.55 1.31
C MET A 77 0.56 -2.50 2.52
N THR A 78 0.90 -2.02 3.72
CA THR A 78 0.84 -2.84 4.94
C THR A 78 -0.59 -3.25 5.28
N ASP A 79 -1.58 -2.35 5.14
CA ASP A 79 -3.00 -2.66 5.34
C ASP A 79 -3.48 -3.77 4.39
N ASN A 80 -3.11 -3.66 3.11
CA ASN A 80 -3.45 -4.67 2.10
C ASN A 80 -2.87 -6.05 2.43
N LEU A 81 -1.63 -6.08 2.90
CA LEU A 81 -0.93 -7.31 3.25
C LEU A 81 -1.51 -7.93 4.54
N GLN A 82 -1.87 -7.12 5.53
CA GLN A 82 -2.54 -7.58 6.75
C GLN A 82 -3.91 -8.20 6.44
N ASN A 83 -4.71 -7.54 5.58
CA ASN A 83 -5.97 -8.11 5.08
C ASN A 83 -5.76 -9.43 4.34
N SER A 84 -4.70 -9.53 3.53
CA SER A 84 -4.34 -10.78 2.84
C SER A 84 -3.95 -11.89 3.82
N LEU A 85 -3.16 -11.58 4.86
CA LEU A 85 -2.79 -12.52 5.91
C LEU A 85 -4.02 -13.03 6.67
N GLN A 86 -4.96 -12.15 7.01
CA GLN A 86 -6.20 -12.55 7.68
C GLN A 86 -7.02 -13.50 6.81
N ARG A 87 -7.18 -13.18 5.52
CA ARG A 87 -7.91 -14.05 4.57
C ARG A 87 -7.26 -15.42 4.42
N ILE A 88 -5.92 -15.48 4.32
CA ILE A 88 -5.20 -16.76 4.23
C ILE A 88 -5.36 -17.55 5.53
N THR A 89 -5.26 -16.89 6.69
CA THR A 89 -5.45 -17.53 8.01
C THR A 89 -6.83 -18.15 8.13
N ASN A 90 -7.89 -17.42 7.73
CA ASN A 90 -9.25 -17.95 7.72
C ASN A 90 -9.39 -19.18 6.81
N LYS A 91 -8.75 -19.18 5.63
CA LYS A 91 -8.74 -20.34 4.72
C LYS A 91 -8.02 -21.55 5.31
N ILE A 92 -6.88 -21.32 5.98
CA ILE A 92 -6.15 -22.39 6.68
C ILE A 92 -7.04 -23.03 7.76
N GLN A 93 -7.71 -22.20 8.57
CA GLN A 93 -8.61 -22.69 9.62
C GLN A 93 -9.77 -23.52 9.05
N LEU A 94 -10.35 -23.08 7.94
CA LEU A 94 -11.41 -23.83 7.25
C LEU A 94 -10.92 -25.19 6.74
N GLU A 95 -9.69 -25.24 6.22
CA GLU A 95 -9.14 -26.47 5.65
C GLU A 95 -8.89 -27.54 6.72
N ILE A 96 -8.39 -27.14 7.89
CA ILE A 96 -8.21 -28.01 9.07
C ILE A 96 -9.57 -28.54 9.53
N ASN A 97 -10.59 -27.68 9.58
CA ASN A 97 -11.88 -28.03 10.18
C ASN A 97 -12.78 -28.87 9.27
N ILE A 98 -12.68 -28.74 7.94
CA ILE A 98 -13.68 -29.30 7.01
C ILE A 98 -13.10 -30.26 5.98
N ARG A 99 -12.00 -29.88 5.31
CA ARG A 99 -11.61 -30.52 4.03
C ARG A 99 -10.48 -31.53 4.16
N ASN A 100 -9.67 -31.45 5.22
CA ASN A 100 -8.51 -32.31 5.49
C ASN A 100 -7.59 -32.54 4.26
N ASN A 101 -7.49 -31.54 3.36
CA ASN A 101 -6.66 -31.62 2.16
C ASN A 101 -5.26 -31.08 2.48
N THR A 102 -4.33 -31.98 2.78
CA THR A 102 -2.96 -31.65 3.19
C THR A 102 -2.19 -30.85 2.14
N ARG A 103 -2.40 -31.14 0.84
CA ARG A 103 -1.71 -30.42 -0.25
C ARG A 103 -2.14 -28.96 -0.30
N HIS A 104 -3.45 -28.71 -0.26
CA HIS A 104 -3.99 -27.35 -0.28
C HIS A 104 -3.61 -26.58 1.00
N PHE A 105 -3.63 -27.24 2.17
CA PHE A 105 -3.15 -26.68 3.43
C PHE A 105 -1.68 -26.23 3.36
N ASN A 106 -0.78 -27.07 2.84
CA ASN A 106 0.63 -26.72 2.68
C ASN A 106 0.82 -25.54 1.73
N ALA A 107 0.09 -25.51 0.61
CA ALA A 107 0.12 -24.37 -0.31
C ALA A 107 -0.35 -23.06 0.35
N LEU A 108 -1.37 -23.11 1.20
CA LEU A 108 -1.82 -21.95 1.98
C LEU A 108 -0.79 -21.50 3.01
N LYS A 109 -0.09 -22.43 3.67
CA LYS A 109 1.03 -22.12 4.58
C LYS A 109 2.16 -21.41 3.85
N ASP A 110 2.57 -21.92 2.69
CA ASP A 110 3.63 -21.30 1.88
C ASP A 110 3.22 -19.90 1.42
N MET A 111 1.96 -19.74 0.99
CA MET A 111 1.41 -18.43 0.62
C MET A 111 1.44 -17.46 1.81
N ARG A 112 1.02 -17.91 3.01
CA ARG A 112 1.09 -17.10 4.24
C ARG A 112 2.51 -16.66 4.53
N GLY A 113 3.49 -17.57 4.44
CA GLY A 113 4.90 -17.25 4.65
C GLY A 113 5.42 -16.19 3.69
N LYS A 114 5.09 -16.30 2.40
CA LYS A 114 5.46 -15.30 1.38
C LYS A 114 4.84 -13.92 1.64
N VAL A 115 3.55 -13.87 1.99
CA VAL A 115 2.86 -12.61 2.30
C VAL A 115 3.41 -11.99 3.59
N LEU A 116 3.68 -12.81 4.62
CA LEU A 116 4.24 -12.34 5.88
C LEU A 116 5.63 -11.73 5.68
N LYS A 117 6.50 -12.38 4.90
CA LYS A 117 7.81 -11.82 4.56
C LYS A 117 7.70 -10.43 3.93
N LYS A 118 6.82 -10.28 2.92
CA LYS A 118 6.56 -8.98 2.28
C LYS A 118 6.01 -7.94 3.26
N PHE A 119 5.12 -8.35 4.17
CA PHE A 119 4.59 -7.47 5.21
C PHE A 119 5.69 -6.95 6.12
N LEU A 120 6.56 -7.84 6.62
CA LEU A 120 7.67 -7.46 7.49
C LEU A 120 8.66 -6.54 6.78
N GLU A 121 9.01 -6.83 5.52
CA GLU A 121 9.87 -5.97 4.71
C GLU A 121 9.27 -4.58 4.51
N ALA A 122 7.98 -4.51 4.13
CA ALA A 122 7.27 -3.25 3.93
C ALA A 122 7.14 -2.45 5.23
N ASN A 123 6.80 -3.11 6.34
CA ASN A 123 6.66 -2.45 7.63
C ASN A 123 8.00 -1.93 8.15
N ASN A 124 9.07 -2.74 8.06
CA ASN A 124 10.40 -2.30 8.46
C ASN A 124 10.89 -1.10 7.64
N TYR A 125 10.58 -1.06 6.34
CA TYR A 125 10.90 0.09 5.51
C TYR A 125 10.08 1.32 5.92
N LYS A 126 8.78 1.16 6.16
CA LYS A 126 7.88 2.21 6.65
C LYS A 126 8.38 2.85 7.95
N GLU A 127 8.80 2.03 8.93
CA GLU A 127 9.35 2.53 10.20
C GLU A 127 10.66 3.31 10.02
N LYS A 128 11.51 2.91 9.07
CA LYS A 128 12.75 3.64 8.76
C LYS A 128 12.48 5.04 8.23
N LEU A 129 11.42 5.22 7.44
CA LEU A 129 11.04 6.54 6.92
C LEU A 129 10.70 7.53 8.05
N ILE A 130 10.01 7.06 9.10
CA ILE A 130 9.72 7.88 10.28
C ILE A 130 11.02 8.27 11.01
N ASN A 131 11.91 7.30 11.22
CA ASN A 131 13.11 7.52 12.01
C ASN A 131 14.13 8.44 11.31
N ASN A 132 14.22 8.35 9.98
CA ASN A 132 15.07 9.25 9.20
C ASN A 132 14.54 10.69 9.23
N GLY A 133 13.22 10.89 9.13
CA GLY A 133 12.61 12.23 9.23
C GLY A 133 12.77 12.89 10.61
N LYS A 134 12.93 12.10 11.69
CA LYS A 134 13.20 12.63 13.04
C LYS A 134 14.65 13.10 13.24
N ASN A 135 15.60 12.55 12.49
CA ASN A 135 17.01 12.92 12.59
C ASN A 135 17.34 14.23 11.85
N GLU A 136 16.52 14.65 10.88
CA GLU A 136 16.70 15.90 10.13
C GLU A 136 16.18 17.14 10.87
N ILE A 137 15.37 16.97 11.93
CA ILE A 137 14.79 18.08 12.73
C ILE A 137 15.71 18.45 13.92
N ASN A 138 16.78 17.69 14.17
CA ASN A 138 17.75 17.91 15.25
C ASN A 138 19.09 18.49 14.74
N ILE A 139 19.05 19.50 13.88
CA ILE A 139 20.24 20.30 13.50
C ILE A 139 19.90 21.79 13.59
#